data_AF-A0A1Q7ZPC6-F1
#
_entry.id   AF-A0A1Q7ZPC6-F1
#
_cell.length_a   1.000
_cell.length_b   1.000
_cell.length_c   1.000
_cell.angle_alpha   90.00
_cell.angle_beta   90.00
_cell.angle_gamma   90.00
#
_symmetry.space_group_name_H-M   'P 1'
#
loop_
_entity.id
_entity.type
_entity.pdbx_description
1 polymer ?
#
loop_
_entity_poly.entity_id
_entity_poly.type
_entity_poly.pdbx_seq_one_letter_code
_entity_poly.pdbx_strand_id
1 'polypeptide(L)'
;MESRTDPGLEIRRILLLTRLKTAAKGMTMPQLVKDSEKVSGWNIPGKTGWEVVQHVLQTLIDDRLVALGTKFVMTVKGQEYLGDPLKWHIDERTTEDLSEKMFWTEIYEVFGKAYRRLRSKNLEQANTN
;
A
#
# COMPACT_ATOMS: atom_id res chain seq x y z
N MET A 1 -10.37 24.45 1.44
CA MET A 1 -9.25 23.66 2.00
C MET A 1 -8.65 22.89 0.85
N GLU A 2 -7.41 23.17 0.48
CA GLU A 2 -6.71 22.41 -0.57
C GLU A 2 -6.55 20.96 -0.10
N SER A 3 -7.41 20.05 -0.55
CA SER A 3 -7.17 18.62 -0.45
C SER A 3 -6.11 18.26 -1.48
N ARG A 4 -4.87 18.69 -1.24
CA ARG A 4 -3.73 18.07 -1.90
C ARG A 4 -3.75 16.62 -1.46
N THR A 5 -4.17 15.73 -2.34
CA THR A 5 -4.02 14.28 -2.18
C THR A 5 -2.57 14.06 -1.80
N ASP A 6 -2.28 13.75 -0.53
CA ASP A 6 -0.91 13.57 -0.04
C ASP A 6 -0.29 12.45 -0.89
N PRO A 7 0.70 12.73 -1.77
CA PRO A 7 1.30 11.70 -2.60
C PRO A 7 1.91 10.60 -1.73
N GLY A 8 2.32 10.92 -0.50
CA GLY A 8 2.76 9.91 0.46
C GLY A 8 1.65 8.96 0.92
N LEU A 9 0.38 9.37 0.92
CA LEU A 9 -0.75 8.54 1.36
C LEU A 9 -0.94 7.34 0.43
N GLU A 10 -0.87 7.57 -0.88
CA GLU A 10 -1.13 6.52 -1.84
C GLU A 10 -0.02 5.47 -1.87
N ILE A 11 1.24 5.91 -1.76
CA ILE A 11 2.38 5.03 -1.51
C ILE A 11 2.13 4.14 -0.29
N ARG A 12 1.66 4.73 0.82
CA ARG A 12 1.37 4.00 2.05
C ARG A 12 0.21 3.01 1.90
N ARG A 13 -0.84 3.39 1.16
CA ARG A 13 -1.99 2.52 0.84
C ARG A 13 -1.55 1.26 0.08
N ILE A 14 -0.76 1.42 -0.98
CA ILE A 14 -0.25 0.29 -1.78
C ILE A 14 0.69 -0.58 -0.96
N LEU A 15 1.55 0.03 -0.11
CA LEU A 15 2.47 -0.72 0.76
C LEU A 15 1.69 -1.61 1.72
N LEU A 16 0.65 -1.06 2.36
CA LEU A 16 -0.18 -1.79 3.31
C LEU A 16 -0.98 -2.89 2.62
N LEU A 17 -1.58 -2.62 1.46
CA LEU A 17 -2.25 -3.62 0.63
C LEU A 17 -1.29 -4.75 0.20
N THR A 18 -0.06 -4.42 -0.18
CA THR A 18 0.96 -5.43 -0.55
C THR A 18 1.29 -6.35 0.63
N ARG A 19 1.35 -5.82 1.85
CA ARG A 19 1.52 -6.64 3.07
C ARG A 19 0.32 -7.56 3.30
N LEU A 20 -0.89 -7.02 3.21
CA LEU A 20 -2.11 -7.81 3.35
C LEU A 20 -2.22 -8.91 2.29
N LYS A 21 -1.79 -8.65 1.05
CA LYS A 21 -1.70 -9.67 -0.01
C LYS A 21 -0.80 -10.84 0.36
N THR A 22 0.32 -10.59 1.04
CA THR A 22 1.23 -11.65 1.52
C THR A 22 0.70 -12.39 2.76
N ALA A 23 -0.29 -11.83 3.45
CA ALA A 23 -0.88 -12.40 4.67
C ALA A 23 -2.28 -12.94 4.39
N ALA A 24 -2.40 -14.14 3.82
CA ALA A 24 -3.67 -14.75 3.44
C ALA A 24 -4.72 -14.86 4.56
N LYS A 25 -4.29 -14.88 5.83
CA LYS A 25 -5.18 -14.91 7.02
C LYS A 25 -5.50 -13.52 7.59
N GLY A 26 -5.10 -12.45 6.90
CA GLY A 26 -5.17 -11.08 7.40
C GLY A 26 -4.14 -10.75 8.48
N MET A 27 -4.06 -9.47 8.82
CA MET A 27 -3.13 -8.92 9.81
C MET A 27 -3.86 -8.14 10.90
N THR A 28 -3.30 -8.11 12.11
CA THR A 28 -3.78 -7.24 13.19
C THR A 28 -3.13 -5.86 13.11
N MET A 29 -3.75 -4.87 13.77
CA MET A 29 -3.19 -3.51 13.85
C MET A 29 -1.73 -3.50 14.36
N PRO A 30 -1.36 -4.20 15.45
CA PRO A 30 0.04 -4.24 15.89
C PRO A 30 1.00 -4.86 14.86
N GLN A 31 0.56 -5.87 14.11
CA GLN A 31 1.38 -6.47 13.05
C GLN A 31 1.62 -5.48 11.91
N LEU A 32 0.57 -4.75 11.51
CA LEU A 32 0.65 -3.72 10.48
C LEU A 32 1.56 -2.57 10.90
N VAL A 33 1.47 -2.09 12.14
CA VAL A 33 2.38 -1.07 12.68
C VAL A 33 3.83 -1.55 12.66
N LYS A 34 4.10 -2.72 13.23
CA LYS A 34 5.45 -3.30 13.28
C LYS A 34 6.08 -3.49 11.91
N ASP A 35 5.29 -3.89 10.91
CA ASP A 35 5.81 -4.10 9.56
C ASP A 35 5.95 -2.80 8.75
N SER A 36 5.12 -1.80 9.05
CA SER A 36 5.17 -0.51 8.37
C SER A 36 6.31 0.37 8.87
N GLU A 37 6.65 0.31 10.16
CA GLU A 37 7.80 1.01 10.75
C GLU A 37 9.16 0.55 10.16
N LYS A 38 9.21 -0.65 9.56
CA LYS A 38 10.41 -1.14 8.85
C LYS A 38 10.62 -0.50 7.48
N VAL A 39 9.62 0.22 6.97
CA VAL A 39 9.68 0.84 5.64
C VAL A 39 10.20 2.26 5.77
N SER A 40 11.35 2.54 5.17
CA SER A 40 11.91 3.90 5.12
C SER A 40 10.93 4.84 4.42
N GLY A 41 10.71 6.03 5.01
CA GLY A 41 9.73 7.01 4.51
C GLY A 41 8.27 6.77 4.94
N TRP A 42 8.00 5.71 5.73
CA TRP A 42 6.66 5.48 6.28
C TRP A 42 6.23 6.57 7.26
N ASN A 43 7.15 6.92 8.17
CA ASN A 43 6.88 7.83 9.28
C ASN A 43 6.61 9.26 8.80
N ILE A 44 5.62 9.90 9.42
CA ILE A 44 5.28 11.30 9.19
C ILE A 44 5.76 12.09 10.41
N PRO A 45 6.54 13.18 10.25
CA PRO A 45 6.95 14.01 11.37
C PRO A 45 5.74 14.45 12.21
N GLY A 46 5.82 14.26 13.53
CA GLY A 46 4.74 14.61 14.45
C GLY A 46 3.59 13.60 14.54
N LYS A 47 3.67 12.45 13.86
CA LYS A 47 2.71 11.33 14.02
C LYS A 47 3.42 10.05 14.44
N THR A 48 2.76 9.27 15.28
CA THR A 48 3.18 7.91 15.65
C THR A 48 2.93 6.94 14.50
N GLY A 49 3.69 5.84 14.44
CA GLY A 49 3.48 4.77 13.45
C GLY A 49 2.05 4.22 13.50
N TRP A 50 1.45 4.16 14.69
CA TRP A 50 0.05 3.79 14.88
C TRP A 50 -0.92 4.74 14.18
N GLU A 51 -0.78 6.06 14.40
CA GLU A 51 -1.66 7.07 13.79
C GLU A 51 -1.55 7.08 12.27
N VAL A 52 -0.34 6.91 11.73
CA VAL A 52 -0.13 6.82 10.28
C VAL A 52 -0.82 5.58 9.72
N VAL A 53 -0.62 4.42 10.34
CA VAL A 53 -1.23 3.15 9.90
C VAL A 53 -2.75 3.24 10.01
N GLN A 54 -3.29 3.80 11.10
CA GLN A 54 -4.72 3.93 11.32
C GLN A 54 -5.35 4.80 10.25
N HIS A 55 -4.73 5.95 9.94
CA HIS A 55 -5.21 6.84 8.90
C HIS A 55 -5.23 6.15 7.53
N VAL A 56 -4.12 5.50 7.14
CA VAL A 56 -4.01 4.78 5.86
C VAL A 56 -5.06 3.67 5.77
N LEU A 57 -5.21 2.85 6.82
CA LEU A 57 -6.20 1.77 6.87
C LEU A 57 -7.62 2.27 6.74
N GLN A 58 -7.96 3.39 7.39
CA GLN A 58 -9.29 3.97 7.29
C GLN A 58 -9.62 4.29 5.82
N THR A 59 -8.70 4.95 5.11
CA THR A 59 -8.92 5.27 3.69
C THR A 59 -9.10 4.01 2.82
N LEU A 60 -8.36 2.93 3.10
CA LEU A 60 -8.50 1.65 2.40
C LEU A 60 -9.85 0.97 2.67
N ILE A 61 -10.38 1.14 3.89
CA ILE A 61 -11.69 0.61 4.29
C ILE A 61 -12.81 1.42 3.62
N ASP A 62 -12.68 2.74 3.62
CA ASP A 62 -13.64 3.65 2.99
C ASP A 62 -13.79 3.32 1.49
N ASP A 63 -12.68 3.02 0.82
CA ASP A 63 -12.66 2.61 -0.59
C ASP A 63 -12.98 1.12 -0.83
N ARG A 64 -13.27 0.38 0.25
CA ARG A 64 -13.57 -1.06 0.24
C ARG A 64 -12.45 -1.95 -0.31
N LEU A 65 -11.20 -1.48 -0.22
CA LEU A 65 -10.00 -2.22 -0.61
C LEU A 65 -9.54 -3.17 0.52
N VAL A 66 -9.87 -2.84 1.77
CA VAL A 66 -9.63 -3.65 2.95
C VAL A 66 -10.93 -3.83 3.72
N ALA A 67 -11.18 -5.03 4.23
CA ALA A 67 -12.27 -5.32 5.15
C ALA A 67 -11.73 -5.50 6.57
N LEU A 68 -12.46 -4.97 7.55
CA LEU A 68 -12.21 -5.20 8.97
C LEU A 68 -13.12 -6.32 9.49
N GLY A 69 -12.52 -7.44 9.90
CA GLY A 69 -13.15 -8.47 10.72
C GLY A 69 -12.46 -8.59 12.08
N THR A 70 -12.09 -9.80 12.50
CA THR A 70 -11.14 -10.00 13.61
C THR A 70 -9.71 -9.56 13.25
N LYS A 71 -9.43 -9.47 11.94
CA LYS A 71 -8.19 -9.00 11.33
C LYS A 71 -8.54 -8.16 10.10
N PHE A 72 -7.58 -7.37 9.64
CA PHE A 72 -7.66 -6.69 8.36
C PHE A 72 -7.34 -7.66 7.24
N VAL A 73 -8.22 -7.74 6.24
CA VAL A 73 -8.08 -8.64 5.09
C VAL A 73 -8.28 -7.83 3.82
N MET A 74 -7.43 -8.08 2.81
CA MET A 74 -7.58 -7.46 1.50
C MET A 74 -8.82 -8.01 0.80
N THR A 75 -9.62 -7.14 0.20
CA THR A 75 -10.80 -7.56 -0.58
C THR A 75 -10.41 -7.93 -2.02
N VAL A 76 -11.35 -8.52 -2.77
CA VAL A 76 -11.17 -8.73 -4.22
C VAL A 76 -10.88 -7.40 -4.93
N LYS A 77 -11.62 -6.34 -4.58
CA LYS A 77 -11.38 -4.99 -5.10
C LYS A 77 -9.97 -4.48 -4.76
N GLY A 78 -9.49 -4.71 -3.54
CA GLY A 78 -8.11 -4.37 -3.14
C GLY A 78 -7.05 -5.14 -3.93
N GLN A 79 -7.33 -6.39 -4.28
CA GLN A 79 -6.44 -7.19 -5.12
C GLN A 79 -6.39 -6.70 -6.56
N GLU A 80 -7.54 -6.33 -7.14
CA GLU A 80 -7.64 -5.71 -8.46
C GLU A 80 -6.96 -4.35 -8.49
N TYR A 81 -7.19 -3.54 -7.45
CA TYR A 81 -6.53 -2.25 -7.27
C TYR A 81 -5.00 -2.38 -7.25
N LEU A 82 -4.46 -3.35 -6.51
CA LEU A 82 -3.01 -3.61 -6.53
C LEU A 82 -2.48 -4.08 -7.89
N GLY A 83 -3.32 -4.69 -8.73
CA GLY A 83 -2.94 -5.15 -10.06
C GLY A 83 -2.78 -3.99 -11.04
N ASP A 84 -3.68 -3.02 -10.94
CA ASP A 84 -3.67 -1.80 -11.74
C ASP A 84 -4.30 -0.64 -10.95
N PRO A 85 -3.50 0.10 -10.16
CA PRO A 85 -4.01 1.24 -9.40
C PRO A 85 -4.51 2.36 -10.32
N LEU A 86 -3.94 2.49 -11.52
CA LEU A 86 -4.28 3.52 -12.50
C LEU A 86 -5.69 3.34 -13.05
N LYS A 87 -6.15 2.10 -13.20
CA LYS A 87 -7.52 1.78 -13.63
C LYS A 87 -8.60 2.48 -12.80
N TRP A 88 -8.32 2.75 -11.52
CA TRP A 88 -9.27 3.34 -10.59
C TRP A 88 -9.13 4.87 -10.45
N HIS A 89 -8.09 5.47 -11.04
CA HIS A 89 -7.86 6.92 -11.06
C HIS A 89 -8.43 7.63 -12.29
N ILE A 90 -8.72 6.88 -13.37
CA ILE A 90 -9.14 7.46 -14.67
C ILE A 90 -10.55 8.09 -14.64
N ASP A 91 -11.36 7.86 -13.61
CA ASP A 91 -12.75 8.35 -13.56
C ASP A 91 -12.89 9.86 -13.22
N GLU A 92 -11.83 10.60 -12.81
CA GLU A 92 -11.97 11.99 -12.30
C GLU A 92 -11.28 13.13 -13.10
N ARG A 93 -10.70 12.86 -14.28
CA ARG A 93 -10.34 13.84 -15.36
C ARG A 93 -9.18 14.85 -15.13
N THR A 94 -8.20 14.72 -16.03
CA THR A 94 -7.47 15.73 -16.84
C THR A 94 -6.66 16.83 -16.13
N THR A 95 -5.36 16.84 -16.44
CA THR A 95 -4.24 17.73 -16.03
C THR A 95 -3.49 17.32 -14.76
N GLU A 96 -4.17 16.82 -13.71
CA GLU A 96 -3.52 16.05 -12.63
C GLU A 96 -2.97 14.72 -13.13
N ASP A 97 -3.63 14.12 -14.13
CA ASP A 97 -3.23 12.86 -14.79
C ASP A 97 -1.76 12.80 -15.23
N LEU A 98 -1.12 13.93 -15.56
CA LEU A 98 0.28 13.96 -16.00
C LEU A 98 1.27 13.91 -14.82
N SER A 99 0.97 14.61 -13.72
CA SER A 99 1.77 14.52 -12.49
C SER A 99 1.53 13.19 -11.79
N GLU A 100 0.28 12.73 -11.81
CA GLU A 100 -0.16 11.45 -11.31
C GLU A 100 0.50 10.29 -12.08
N LYS A 101 0.53 10.34 -13.41
CA LYS A 101 1.22 9.32 -14.22
C LYS A 101 2.73 9.27 -13.94
N MET A 102 3.38 10.42 -13.70
CA MET A 102 4.80 10.46 -13.30
C MET A 102 5.00 9.89 -11.88
N PHE A 103 4.14 10.27 -10.94
CA PHE A 103 4.14 9.75 -9.57
C PHE A 103 3.90 8.23 -9.52
N TRP A 104 2.93 7.72 -10.28
CA TRP A 104 2.68 6.28 -10.38
C TRP A 104 3.79 5.52 -11.07
N THR A 105 4.47 6.13 -12.04
CA THR A 105 5.69 5.54 -12.63
C THR A 105 6.76 5.33 -11.57
N GLU A 106 6.94 6.33 -10.69
CA GLU A 106 7.88 6.27 -9.57
C GLU A 106 7.47 5.19 -8.54
N ILE A 107 6.18 5.09 -8.22
CA ILE A 107 5.61 3.98 -7.44
C ILE A 107 5.95 2.63 -8.07
N TYR A 108 5.63 2.41 -9.34
CA TYR A 108 5.86 1.14 -10.02
C TYR A 108 7.33 0.74 -10.03
N GLU A 109 8.25 1.70 -10.18
CA GLU A 109 9.67 1.43 -10.06
C GLU A 109 10.08 0.96 -8.66
N VAL A 110 9.63 1.66 -7.62
CA VAL A 110 9.94 1.34 -6.22
C VAL A 110 9.34 -0.02 -5.84
N PHE A 111 8.06 -0.26 -6.15
CA PHE A 111 7.39 -1.53 -5.92
C PHE A 111 8.01 -2.66 -6.74
N GLY A 112 8.30 -2.43 -8.02
CA GLY A 112 8.96 -3.42 -8.88
C GLY A 112 10.35 -3.81 -8.35
N LYS A 113 11.10 -2.89 -7.72
CA LYS A 113 12.38 -3.17 -7.06
C LYS A 113 12.18 -3.95 -5.76
N ALA A 114 11.22 -3.55 -4.92
CA ALA A 114 10.92 -4.23 -3.65
C ALA A 114 10.38 -5.66 -3.86
N TYR A 115 9.49 -5.83 -4.83
CA TYR A 115 8.92 -7.12 -5.21
C TYR A 115 9.97 -8.05 -5.80
N ARG A 116 10.86 -7.56 -6.68
CA ARG A 116 12.00 -8.33 -7.16
C ARG A 116 12.90 -8.80 -6.02
N ARG A 117 13.22 -7.94 -5.06
CA ARG A 117 14.02 -8.31 -3.87
C ARG A 117 13.33 -9.39 -3.03
N LEU A 118 12.02 -9.29 -2.81
CA LEU A 118 11.24 -10.31 -2.10
C LEU A 118 11.20 -11.64 -2.85
N ARG A 119 11.03 -11.61 -4.17
CA ARG A 119 11.02 -12.81 -5.02
C ARG A 119 12.39 -13.48 -5.06
N SER A 120 13.47 -12.72 -5.21
CA SER A 120 14.84 -13.23 -5.16
C SER A 120 15.15 -13.89 -3.83
N LYS A 121 14.69 -13.30 -2.72
CA LYS A 121 14.89 -13.85 -1.37
C LYS A 121 14.12 -15.16 -1.12
N ASN A 122 12.93 -15.29 -1.70
CA ASN A 122 12.16 -16.55 -1.67
C ASN A 122 12.77 -17.65 -2.56
N LEU A 123 13.40 -17.28 -3.68
CA LEU A 123 14.08 -18.25 -4.56
C LEU A 123 15.41 -18.74 -3.98
N GLU A 124 16.15 -17.91 -3.25
CA GLU A 124 17.36 -18.34 -2.55
C GLU A 124 17.05 -19.32 -1.41
N GLN A 125 15.96 -19.12 -0.66
CA GLN A 125 15.53 -20.02 0.42
C GLN A 125 14.93 -21.33 -0.08
N ALA A 126 14.35 -21.37 -1.29
CA ALA A 126 13.82 -22.59 -1.89
C ALA A 126 14.92 -23.50 -2.48
N ASN A 127 16.11 -22.96 -2.78
CA ASN A 127 17.24 -23.71 -3.33
C ASN A 127 18.25 -24.19 -2.25
N THR A 128 17.95 -23.97 -0.96
CA THR A 128 18.79 -24.41 0.17
C THR A 128 18.18 -25.53 1.02
N ASN A 129 17.09 -26.16 0.58
CA ASN A 129 16.50 -27.35 1.22
C ASN A 129 16.56 -28.57 0.29
#